data_AF-D8U8W8-F1
#
_entry.id   AF-D8U8W8-F1
#
_cell.length_a   1.000
_cell.length_b   1.000
_cell.length_c   1.000
_cell.angle_alpha   90.00
_cell.angle_beta   90.00
_cell.angle_gamma   90.00
#
_symmetry.space_group_name_H-M   'P 1'
#
loop_
_entity.id
_entity.type
_entity.pdbx_description
1 polymer ?
#
loop_
_entity_poly.entity_id
_entity_poly.type
_entity_poly.pdbx_seq_one_letter_code
_entity_poly.pdbx_strand_id
1 'polypeptide(L)'
;MDLMRRTTTGRPAAAWVVMALAMLGIIAFNVLRVRAIDASKCESALKLQNDPATAAFKRCAANANPIPISCCAKMAPFIQYGECLQDPKFRKVADAFLAPSVTVDRALKDCLGSD
;
A
#
# COMPACT_ATOMS: atom_id res chain seq x y z
N MET A 1 -39.08 21.00 49.83
CA MET A 1 -38.05 21.83 49.19
C MET A 1 -36.73 21.10 49.35
N ASP A 2 -36.44 20.22 48.40
CA ASP A 2 -35.25 19.36 48.40
C ASP A 2 -34.10 20.07 47.69
N LEU A 3 -33.10 20.49 48.46
CA LEU A 3 -31.88 21.11 47.98
C LEU A 3 -30.93 20.04 47.42
N MET A 4 -31.12 19.66 46.16
CA MET A 4 -29.98 19.24 45.34
C MET A 4 -29.23 20.50 44.92
N ARG A 5 -27.90 20.54 45.13
CA ARG A 5 -26.94 20.42 44.01
C ARG A 5 -25.49 20.68 44.50
N ARG A 6 -24.78 19.56 44.64
CA ARG A 6 -23.34 19.33 44.39
C ARG A 6 -22.41 20.54 44.39
N THR A 7 -21.59 20.64 45.42
CA THR A 7 -20.24 21.20 45.33
C THR A 7 -19.24 20.07 45.13
N THR A 8 -18.64 19.98 43.94
CA THR A 8 -17.37 19.27 43.76
C THR A 8 -16.55 20.06 42.75
N THR A 9 -15.90 21.09 43.28
CA THR A 9 -14.85 21.87 42.65
C THR A 9 -13.63 20.96 42.46
N GLY A 10 -13.33 20.60 41.21
CA GLY A 10 -12.18 19.74 40.89
C GLY A 10 -11.64 20.04 39.49
N ARG A 11 -10.73 21.01 39.40
CA ARG A 11 -9.75 21.30 38.33
C ARG A 11 -10.04 20.66 36.94
N PRO A 12 -10.43 21.44 35.91
CA PRO A 12 -10.59 20.94 34.55
C PRO A 12 -9.27 20.59 33.82
N ALA A 13 -8.12 20.65 34.50
CA ALA A 13 -6.81 20.43 33.88
C ALA A 13 -6.54 18.96 33.49
N ALA A 14 -7.17 18.00 34.17
CA ALA A 14 -6.90 16.57 33.92
C ALA A 14 -7.55 16.06 32.62
N ALA A 15 -8.69 16.63 32.21
CA ALA A 15 -9.43 16.17 31.03
C ALA A 15 -8.63 16.40 29.73
N TRP A 16 -7.94 17.54 29.61
CA TRP A 16 -7.14 17.89 28.44
C TRP A 16 -5.92 16.98 28.26
N VAL A 17 -5.29 16.58 29.38
CA VAL A 17 -4.13 15.67 29.36
C VAL A 17 -4.54 14.29 28.87
N VAL A 18 -5.68 13.77 29.33
CA VAL A 18 -6.21 12.46 28.89
C VAL A 18 -6.61 12.50 27.40
N MET A 19 -7.22 13.59 26.94
CA MET A 19 -7.59 13.76 25.53
C MET A 19 -6.36 13.86 24.61
N ALA A 20 -5.32 14.60 25.03
CA ALA A 20 -4.09 14.74 24.29
C ALA A 20 -3.31 13.41 24.21
N LEU A 21 -3.26 12.64 25.31
CA LEU A 21 -2.66 11.30 25.33
C LEU A 21 -3.42 10.30 24.45
N ALA A 22 -4.76 10.37 24.42
CA ALA A 22 -5.57 9.53 23.54
C ALA A 22 -5.33 9.85 22.06
N MET A 23 -5.25 11.14 21.69
CA MET A 23 -4.92 11.57 20.34
C MET A 23 -3.51 11.15 19.92
N LEU A 24 -2.51 11.32 20.78
CA LEU A 24 -1.14 10.86 20.54
C LEU A 24 -1.07 9.34 20.37
N GLY A 25 -1.83 8.58 21.15
CA GLY A 25 -1.94 7.12 21.02
C GLY A 25 -2.52 6.68 19.68
N ILE A 26 -3.56 7.36 19.18
CA ILE A 26 -4.19 7.07 17.88
C ILE A 26 -3.23 7.39 16.72
N ILE A 27 -2.48 8.50 16.80
CA ILE A 27 -1.48 8.86 15.77
C ILE A 27 -0.36 7.81 15.73
N ALA A 28 0.16 7.39 16.89
CA ALA A 28 1.20 6.35 16.95
C ALA A 28 0.72 4.98 16.42
N PHE A 29 -0.55 4.61 16.67
CA PHE A 29 -1.12 3.35 16.18
C PHE A 29 -1.29 3.33 14.65
N ASN A 30 -1.64 4.46 14.04
CA ASN A 30 -1.74 4.57 12.59
C ASN A 30 -0.37 4.49 11.90
N VAL A 31 0.68 5.05 12.51
CA VAL A 31 2.06 4.96 11.97
C VAL A 31 2.60 3.52 12.04
N LEU A 32 2.24 2.74 13.07
CA LEU A 32 2.69 1.35 13.21
C LEU A 32 1.97 0.36 12.27
N ARG A 33 0.69 0.59 11.93
CA ARG A 33 -0.08 -0.33 11.09
C ARG A 33 0.32 -0.35 9.61
N VAL A 34 1.12 0.61 9.15
CA VAL A 34 1.57 0.69 7.76
C VAL A 34 2.60 -0.39 7.36
N ARG A 35 3.17 -1.16 8.30
CA ARG A 35 4.33 -2.02 8.02
C ARG A 35 4.12 -3.54 8.06
N ALA A 36 2.90 -4.01 8.20
CA ALA A 36 2.63 -5.45 8.13
C ALA A 36 2.14 -5.89 6.74
N ILE A 37 2.59 -5.23 5.66
CA ILE A 37 2.68 -5.94 4.38
C ILE A 37 3.66 -7.07 4.64
N ASP A 38 3.27 -8.33 4.44
CA ASP A 38 4.10 -9.51 4.65
C ASP A 38 5.45 -9.33 3.92
N ALA A 39 6.46 -8.82 4.64
CA ALA A 39 7.74 -8.44 4.06
C ALA A 39 8.38 -9.63 3.33
N SER A 40 8.11 -10.85 3.83
CA SER A 40 8.49 -12.12 3.21
C SER A 40 7.89 -12.35 1.81
N LYS A 41 6.63 -11.95 1.57
CA LYS A 41 6.00 -12.00 0.24
C LYS A 41 6.62 -10.98 -0.71
N CYS A 42 6.92 -9.79 -0.21
CA CYS A 42 7.48 -8.73 -1.03
C CYS A 42 8.97 -8.94 -1.36
N GLU A 43 9.73 -9.55 -0.46
CA GLU A 43 11.08 -10.02 -0.79
C GLU A 43 11.07 -11.10 -1.86
N SER A 44 10.04 -11.95 -1.87
CA SER A 44 9.82 -12.91 -2.96
C SER A 44 9.49 -12.21 -4.28
N ALA A 45 8.77 -11.08 -4.24
CA ALA A 45 8.49 -10.24 -5.40
C ALA A 45 9.76 -9.75 -6.11
N LEU A 46 10.87 -9.57 -5.39
CA LEU A 46 12.16 -9.20 -6.00
C LEU A 46 12.75 -10.30 -6.90
N LYS A 47 12.41 -11.57 -6.65
CA LYS A 47 12.90 -12.69 -7.47
C LYS A 47 12.20 -12.78 -8.83
N LEU A 48 11.03 -12.13 -8.98
CA LEU A 48 10.24 -12.14 -10.21
C LEU A 48 10.94 -11.47 -11.39
N GLN A 49 11.90 -10.56 -11.14
CA GLN A 49 12.72 -10.01 -12.22
C GLN A 49 13.45 -11.10 -13.03
N ASN A 50 13.67 -12.27 -12.43
CA ASN A 50 14.29 -13.41 -13.09
C ASN A 50 13.25 -14.40 -13.66
N ASP A 51 11.96 -14.14 -13.46
CA ASP A 51 10.89 -15.02 -13.91
C ASP A 51 10.57 -14.79 -15.40
N PRO A 52 10.48 -15.87 -16.21
CA PRO A 52 10.24 -15.75 -17.64
C PRO A 52 8.86 -15.16 -17.98
N ALA A 53 7.85 -15.29 -17.10
CA ALA A 53 6.53 -14.71 -17.33
C ALA A 53 6.54 -13.17 -17.18
N THR A 54 7.40 -12.61 -16.31
CA THR A 54 7.55 -11.15 -16.19
C THR A 54 8.23 -10.57 -17.44
N ALA A 55 9.23 -11.27 -17.99
CA ALA A 55 9.83 -10.92 -19.27
C ALA A 55 8.83 -11.05 -20.44
N ALA A 56 7.98 -12.09 -20.42
CA ALA A 56 6.93 -12.27 -21.42
C ALA A 56 5.87 -11.15 -21.37
N PHE A 57 5.46 -10.73 -20.17
CA PHE A 57 4.59 -9.57 -19.98
C PHE A 57 5.24 -8.30 -20.56
N LYS A 58 6.50 -8.01 -20.19
CA LYS A 58 7.24 -6.84 -20.69
C LYS A 58 7.27 -6.80 -22.21
N ARG A 59 7.58 -7.93 -22.86
CA ARG A 59 7.62 -8.03 -24.33
C ARG A 59 6.24 -7.83 -24.97
N CYS A 60 5.21 -8.42 -24.37
CA CYS A 60 3.83 -8.33 -24.85
C CYS A 60 3.29 -6.90 -24.75
N ALA A 61 3.58 -6.21 -23.64
CA ALA A 61 3.08 -4.88 -23.34
C ALA A 61 3.96 -3.74 -23.89
N ALA A 62 5.19 -4.02 -24.35
CA ALA A 62 6.16 -3.00 -24.77
C ALA A 62 5.66 -2.03 -25.85
N ASN A 63 4.81 -2.49 -26.76
CA ASN A 63 4.32 -1.69 -27.88
C ASN A 63 2.79 -1.59 -27.93
N ALA A 64 2.09 -2.10 -26.91
CA ALA A 64 0.63 -2.15 -26.91
C ALA A 64 0.07 -1.07 -26.00
N ASN A 65 -0.77 -0.17 -26.53
CA ASN A 65 -1.47 0.87 -25.77
C ASN A 65 -2.95 0.95 -26.16
N PRO A 66 -3.92 0.61 -25.27
CA PRO A 66 -3.75 0.07 -23.92
C PRO A 66 -3.14 -1.35 -23.90
N ILE A 67 -2.65 -1.80 -22.75
CA ILE A 67 -2.15 -3.18 -22.60
C ILE A 67 -3.32 -4.16 -22.80
N PRO A 68 -3.26 -5.10 -23.76
CA PRO A 68 -4.37 -6.01 -24.02
C PRO A 68 -4.49 -7.04 -22.91
N ILE A 69 -5.73 -7.52 -22.68
CA ILE A 69 -6.06 -8.49 -21.63
C ILE A 69 -5.20 -9.77 -21.73
N SER A 70 -4.84 -10.18 -22.95
CA SER A 70 -3.95 -11.33 -23.17
C SER A 70 -2.54 -11.12 -22.59
N CYS A 71 -2.03 -9.89 -22.59
CA CYS A 71 -0.79 -9.55 -21.90
C CYS A 71 -1.02 -9.46 -20.39
N CYS A 72 -2.11 -8.86 -19.92
CA CYS A 72 -2.44 -8.77 -18.50
C CYS A 72 -2.59 -10.15 -17.83
N ALA A 73 -3.08 -11.16 -18.56
CA ALA A 73 -3.12 -12.54 -18.08
C ALA A 73 -1.72 -13.10 -17.72
N LYS A 74 -0.64 -12.62 -18.37
CA LYS A 74 0.74 -12.97 -18.00
C LYS A 74 1.17 -12.38 -16.66
N MET A 75 0.46 -11.35 -16.21
CA MET A 75 0.70 -10.66 -14.95
C MET A 75 -0.13 -11.24 -13.80
N ALA A 76 -1.11 -12.11 -14.09
CA ALA A 76 -1.96 -12.80 -13.11
C ALA A 76 -1.21 -13.42 -11.92
N PRO A 77 -0.11 -14.20 -12.09
CA PRO A 77 0.62 -14.76 -10.95
C PRO A 77 1.31 -13.70 -10.09
N PHE A 78 1.39 -12.46 -10.56
CA PHE A 78 2.07 -11.37 -9.89
C PHE A 78 1.12 -10.39 -9.19
N ILE A 79 -0.19 -10.50 -9.43
CA ILE A 79 -1.22 -9.68 -8.78
C ILE A 79 -1.15 -9.80 -7.26
N GLN A 80 -0.81 -10.99 -6.75
CA GLN A 80 -0.59 -11.25 -5.31
C GLN A 80 0.53 -10.42 -4.68
N TYR A 81 1.40 -9.80 -5.48
CA TYR A 81 2.44 -8.88 -5.02
C TYR A 81 2.07 -7.41 -5.28
N GLY A 82 0.86 -7.13 -5.75
CA GLY A 82 0.40 -5.76 -6.02
C GLY A 82 0.45 -4.87 -4.78
N GLU A 83 0.12 -5.42 -3.61
CA GLU A 83 0.26 -4.76 -2.31
C GLU A 83 1.72 -4.37 -2.00
N CYS A 84 2.70 -5.16 -2.45
CA CYS A 84 4.12 -4.83 -2.29
C CYS A 84 4.54 -3.58 -3.06
N LEU A 85 3.83 -3.23 -4.14
CA LEU A 85 4.11 -2.02 -4.93
C LEU A 85 3.72 -0.72 -4.21
N GLN A 86 3.02 -0.82 -3.07
CA GLN A 86 2.80 0.33 -2.18
C GLN A 86 4.09 0.78 -1.49
N ASP A 87 5.04 -0.14 -1.28
CA ASP A 87 6.35 0.22 -0.76
C ASP A 87 7.24 0.73 -1.91
N PRO A 88 7.81 1.95 -1.78
CA PRO A 88 8.64 2.55 -2.82
C PRO A 88 9.87 1.72 -3.18
N LYS A 89 10.38 0.87 -2.27
CA LYS A 89 11.52 -0.02 -2.53
C LYS A 89 11.18 -1.03 -3.63
N PHE A 90 10.06 -1.75 -3.50
CA PHE A 90 9.67 -2.77 -4.48
C PHE A 90 9.12 -2.14 -5.76
N ARG A 91 8.41 -1.00 -5.65
CA ARG A 91 7.95 -0.24 -6.82
C ARG A 91 9.11 0.17 -7.74
N LYS A 92 10.21 0.67 -7.18
CA LYS A 92 11.40 1.06 -7.97
C LYS A 92 12.03 -0.11 -8.72
N VAL A 93 12.10 -1.29 -8.10
CA VAL A 93 12.66 -2.48 -8.75
C VAL A 93 11.75 -2.96 -9.88
N ALA A 94 10.44 -3.03 -9.64
CA ALA A 94 9.47 -3.39 -10.66
C ALA A 94 9.48 -2.39 -11.82
N ASP A 95 9.54 -1.09 -11.53
CA ASP A 95 9.58 -0.04 -12.56
C ASP A 95 10.88 -0.07 -13.37
N ALA A 96 12.03 -0.24 -12.73
CA ALA A 96 13.31 -0.42 -13.41
C ALA A 96 13.32 -1.67 -14.32
N PHE A 97 12.66 -2.74 -13.89
CA PHE A 97 12.54 -3.96 -14.71
C PHE A 97 11.63 -3.77 -15.92
N LEU A 98 10.48 -3.11 -15.75
CA LEU A 98 9.51 -2.88 -16.81
C LEU A 98 9.95 -1.78 -17.79
N ALA A 99 10.75 -0.82 -17.33
CA ALA A 99 11.32 0.23 -18.14
C ALA A 99 12.23 -0.30 -19.26
N PRO A 100 12.35 0.43 -20.39
CA PRO A 100 11.57 1.61 -20.77
C PRO A 100 10.21 1.27 -21.38
N SER A 101 9.89 -0.02 -21.50
CA SER A 101 8.74 -0.53 -22.27
C SER A 101 7.40 -0.23 -21.61
N VAL A 102 7.31 -0.37 -20.29
CA VAL A 102 6.09 -0.22 -19.50
C VAL A 102 6.45 0.37 -18.14
N THR A 103 5.54 1.15 -17.54
CA THR A 103 5.66 1.59 -16.14
C THR A 103 4.73 0.77 -15.26
N VAL A 104 5.07 0.64 -13.98
CA VAL A 104 4.20 -0.08 -13.02
C VAL A 104 2.81 0.53 -12.98
N ASP A 105 2.73 1.86 -13.01
CA ASP A 105 1.47 2.61 -12.97
C ASP A 105 0.56 2.27 -14.15
N ARG A 106 1.12 2.23 -15.36
CA ARG A 106 0.41 1.84 -16.57
C ARG A 106 -0.06 0.39 -16.53
N ALA A 107 0.79 -0.50 -16.01
CA ALA A 107 0.42 -1.91 -15.86
C ALA A 107 -0.73 -2.10 -14.87
N LEU A 108 -0.72 -1.39 -13.74
CA LEU A 108 -1.80 -1.44 -12.75
C LEU A 108 -3.09 -0.84 -13.32
N LYS A 109 -3.00 0.31 -14.00
CA LYS A 109 -4.15 0.97 -14.62
C LYS A 109 -4.81 0.08 -15.69
N ASP A 110 -4.02 -0.40 -16.65
CA ASP A 110 -4.55 -1.14 -17.80
C ASP A 110 -4.97 -2.58 -17.44
N CYS A 111 -4.29 -3.23 -16.49
CA CYS A 111 -4.56 -4.64 -16.15
C CYS A 111 -5.43 -4.86 -14.93
N LEU A 112 -5.50 -3.91 -14.00
CA LEU A 112 -6.25 -4.04 -12.75
C LEU A 112 -7.33 -2.96 -12.57
N GLY A 113 -7.37 -1.96 -13.46
CA GLY A 113 -8.33 -0.85 -13.33
C GLY A 113 -8.14 -0.05 -12.04
N SER A 114 -6.94 -0.08 -11.45
CA SER A 114 -6.60 0.73 -10.28
C SER A 114 -6.34 2.15 -10.78
N ASP A 115 -7.31 3.04 -10.56
CA ASP A 115 -7.22 4.49 -10.80
C ASP A 115 -6.76 5.21 -9.53
#